data_AF-A0A0U5DZI9-F1
#
_entry.id   AF-A0A0U5DZI9-F1
#
_cell.length_a   1.000
_cell.length_b   1.000
_cell.length_c   1.000
_cell.angle_alpha   90.00
_cell.angle_beta   90.00
_cell.angle_gamma   90.00
#
_symmetry.space_group_name_H-M   'P 1'
#
loop_
_entity.id
_entity.type
_entity.pdbx_description
1 polymer ?
#
loop_
_entity_poly.entity_id
_entity_poly.type
_entity_poly.pdbx_seq_one_letter_code
_entity_poly.pdbx_strand_id
1 'polypeptide(L)'
;MVLTQRTAHLDAILAALHDKGSHPIVLHGRMSRKQRGDRIAELDTLPPDDPRILLATGKLVGEGFNHPPLDTLVLAMPISWKGLLQQYAGRLHREHATKTDVRILDVVDTGHPALLRMWDRRQQGYRAMGYRIAEEDPMR
;
A
#
# COMPACT_ATOMS: atom_id res chain seq x y z
N MET A 1 -4.45 1.13 -0.65
CA MET A 1 -3.65 -0.08 -0.96
C MET A 1 -2.75 -0.42 0.22
N VAL A 2 -2.77 -1.67 0.68
CA VAL A 2 -1.98 -2.18 1.81
C VAL A 2 -0.92 -3.14 1.27
N LEU A 3 0.35 -2.90 1.60
CA LEU A 3 1.47 -3.71 1.13
C LEU A 3 2.16 -4.46 2.27
N THR A 4 2.40 -5.75 2.02
CA THR A 4 3.22 -6.62 2.85
C THR A 4 4.15 -7.46 1.99
N GLN A 5 5.06 -8.21 2.61
CA GLN A 5 6.06 -9.05 1.91
C GLN A 5 5.78 -10.55 2.07
N ARG A 6 5.04 -10.93 3.12
CA ARG A 6 4.82 -12.34 3.48
C ARG A 6 3.34 -12.69 3.31
N THR A 7 3.07 -13.83 2.67
CA THR A 7 1.70 -14.34 2.49
C THR A 7 1.02 -14.63 3.83
N ALA A 8 1.73 -15.18 4.81
CA ALA A 8 1.16 -15.40 6.14
C ALA A 8 0.74 -14.09 6.83
N HIS A 9 1.51 -13.01 6.65
CA HIS A 9 1.14 -11.70 7.18
C HIS A 9 -0.04 -11.09 6.40
N LEU A 10 -0.08 -11.31 5.08
CA LEU A 10 -1.21 -10.93 4.25
C LEU A 10 -2.50 -11.62 4.74
N ASP A 11 -2.44 -12.93 4.98
CA ASP A 11 -3.59 -13.72 5.42
C ASP A 11 -4.08 -13.22 6.80
N ALA A 12 -3.19 -12.82 7.70
CA ALA A 12 -3.53 -12.20 8.99
C ALA A 12 -4.20 -10.82 8.85
N ILE A 13 -3.66 -9.93 8.00
CA ILE A 13 -4.27 -8.62 7.73
C ILE A 13 -5.65 -8.79 7.08
N LEU A 14 -5.78 -9.76 6.17
CA LEU A 14 -7.04 -10.07 5.50
C LEU A 14 -8.12 -10.46 6.51
N ALA A 15 -7.80 -11.37 7.43
CA ALA A 15 -8.72 -11.76 8.51
C ALA A 15 -9.14 -10.55 9.36
N ALA A 16 -8.17 -9.73 9.81
CA ALA A 16 -8.45 -8.56 10.62
C ALA A 16 -9.31 -7.49 9.90
N LEU A 17 -9.17 -7.36 8.57
CA LEU A 17 -10.01 -6.48 7.76
C LEU A 17 -11.44 -7.04 7.61
N HIS A 18 -11.58 -8.35 7.42
CA HIS A 18 -12.88 -9.01 7.36
C HIS A 18 -13.65 -8.88 8.68
N ASP A 19 -12.98 -9.03 9.82
CA ASP A 19 -13.58 -8.83 11.14
C ASP A 19 -14.11 -7.39 11.34
N LYS A 20 -13.56 -6.44 10.59
CA LYS A 20 -14.00 -5.04 10.56
C LYS A 20 -15.03 -4.74 9.45
N GLY A 21 -15.55 -5.77 8.77
CA GLY A 21 -16.53 -5.63 7.68
C GLY A 21 -15.94 -5.14 6.36
N SER A 22 -14.62 -5.12 6.21
CA SER A 22 -13.96 -4.76 4.96
C SER A 22 -13.71 -5.98 4.08
N HIS A 23 -13.87 -5.81 2.77
CA HIS A 23 -13.66 -6.87 1.77
C HIS A 23 -12.59 -6.45 0.77
N PRO A 24 -11.29 -6.56 1.13
CA PRO A 24 -10.23 -6.15 0.24
C PRO A 24 -10.08 -7.10 -0.94
N ILE A 25 -9.76 -6.55 -2.10
CA ILE A 25 -9.27 -7.30 -3.24
C ILE A 25 -7.82 -7.72 -2.95
N VAL A 26 -7.50 -8.99 -3.15
CA VAL A 26 -6.21 -9.58 -2.77
C VAL A 26 -5.36 -9.89 -3.99
N LEU A 27 -4.08 -9.48 -3.97
CA LEU A 27 -3.08 -9.82 -4.99
C LEU A 27 -1.80 -10.37 -4.37
N HIS A 28 -1.49 -11.65 -4.58
CA HIS A 28 -0.24 -12.25 -4.08
C HIS A 28 0.41 -13.26 -5.02
N GLY A 29 1.72 -13.47 -4.86
CA GLY A 29 2.54 -14.26 -5.79
C GLY A 29 2.10 -15.71 -6.03
N ARG A 30 1.34 -16.32 -5.10
CA ARG A 30 0.78 -17.67 -5.25
C ARG A 30 -0.36 -17.78 -6.29
N MET A 31 -0.91 -16.65 -6.75
CA MET A 31 -2.03 -16.64 -7.71
C MET A 31 -1.54 -16.87 -9.13
N SER A 32 -2.31 -17.61 -9.92
CA SER A 32 -2.09 -17.75 -11.36
C SER A 32 -2.27 -16.40 -12.09
N ARG A 33 -1.73 -16.28 -13.31
CA ARG A 33 -1.91 -15.08 -14.13
C ARG A 33 -3.39 -14.75 -14.37
N LYS A 34 -4.21 -15.78 -14.61
CA LYS A 34 -5.66 -15.64 -14.79
C LYS A 34 -6.32 -15.07 -13.54
N GLN A 35 -6.10 -15.70 -12.38
CA GLN A 35 -6.65 -15.23 -11.10
C GLN A 35 -6.27 -13.78 -10.80
N ARG A 36 -5.03 -13.38 -11.08
CA ARG A 36 -4.60 -11.98 -10.91
C ARG A 36 -5.35 -11.04 -11.86
N GLY A 37 -5.54 -11.44 -13.11
CA GLY A 37 -6.34 -10.69 -14.08
C GLY A 37 -7.79 -10.51 -13.64
N ASP A 38 -8.42 -11.59 -13.17
CA ASP A 38 -9.81 -11.57 -12.69
C ASP A 38 -9.98 -10.60 -11.50
N ARG A 39 -9.03 -10.57 -10.56
CA ARG A 39 -9.06 -9.64 -9.41
C ARG A 39 -8.80 -8.19 -9.80
N ILE A 40 -7.97 -7.94 -10.80
CA ILE A 40 -7.76 -6.58 -11.32
C ILE A 40 -9.02 -6.10 -12.04
N ALA A 41 -9.65 -6.97 -12.85
CA ALA A 41 -10.92 -6.65 -13.49
C ALA A 41 -12.03 -6.35 -12.47
N GLU A 42 -12.12 -7.14 -11.39
CA GLU A 42 -13.03 -6.88 -10.26
C GLU A 42 -12.82 -5.46 -9.69
N LEU A 43 -11.56 -5.08 -9.43
CA LEU A 43 -11.20 -3.75 -8.93
C LEU A 43 -11.61 -2.64 -9.92
N ASP A 44 -11.40 -2.84 -11.22
CA ASP A 44 -11.74 -1.87 -12.26
C ASP A 44 -13.25 -1.73 -12.48
N THR A 45 -14.05 -2.75 -12.12
CA THR A 45 -15.52 -2.70 -12.23
C THR A 45 -16.24 -2.05 -11.05
N LEU A 46 -15.54 -1.78 -9.95
CA LEU A 46 -16.17 -1.13 -8.78
C LEU A 46 -16.75 0.25 -9.19
N PRO A 47 -17.92 0.63 -8.67
CA PRO A 47 -18.47 1.98 -8.77
C PRO A 47 -17.49 3.07 -8.27
N PRO A 48 -17.61 4.33 -8.74
CA PRO A 48 -16.76 5.42 -8.28
C PRO A 48 -16.79 5.65 -6.77
N ASP A 49 -17.96 5.48 -6.15
CA ASP A 49 -18.20 5.75 -4.73
C ASP A 49 -17.90 4.53 -3.83
N ASP A 50 -17.64 3.37 -4.42
CA ASP A 50 -17.35 2.16 -3.66
C ASP A 50 -15.91 2.19 -3.10
N PRO A 51 -15.71 1.78 -1.83
CA PRO A 51 -14.38 1.78 -1.22
C PRO A 51 -13.45 0.77 -1.89
N ARG A 52 -12.26 1.23 -2.26
CA ARG A 52 -11.25 0.43 -2.97
C ARG A 52 -10.13 0.03 -2.03
N ILE A 53 -10.20 -1.19 -1.50
CA ILE A 53 -9.15 -1.74 -0.64
C ILE A 53 -8.40 -2.83 -1.40
N LEU A 54 -7.18 -2.54 -1.83
CA LEU A 54 -6.26 -3.54 -2.39
C LEU A 54 -5.28 -3.98 -1.29
N LEU A 55 -5.22 -5.28 -1.01
CA LEU A 55 -4.21 -5.91 -0.14
C LEU A 55 -3.28 -6.77 -0.98
N ALA A 56 -1.98 -6.46 -0.99
CA ALA A 56 -1.05 -7.12 -1.90
C ALA A 56 0.34 -7.40 -1.32
N THR A 57 1.00 -8.42 -1.90
CA THR A 57 2.44 -8.60 -1.72
C THR A 57 3.22 -7.69 -2.67
N GLY A 58 4.21 -6.95 -2.14
CA GLY A 58 4.88 -5.84 -2.84
C GLY A 58 5.48 -6.14 -4.22
N LYS A 59 5.89 -7.40 -4.50
CA LYS A 59 6.45 -7.79 -5.81
C LYS A 59 5.46 -7.61 -6.97
N LEU A 60 4.17 -7.85 -6.72
CA LEU A 60 3.15 -7.78 -7.77
C LEU A 60 2.69 -6.35 -8.09
N VAL A 61 2.74 -5.47 -7.10
CA VAL A 61 2.43 -4.06 -7.30
C VAL A 61 3.61 -3.34 -7.96
N GLY A 62 4.84 -3.84 -7.78
CA GLY A 62 6.04 -3.29 -8.43
C GLY A 62 6.02 -3.37 -9.97
N GLU A 63 5.36 -4.36 -10.56
CA GLU A 63 5.38 -4.63 -12.00
C GLU A 63 3.98 -4.43 -12.62
N GLY A 64 3.82 -3.40 -13.47
CA GLY A 64 2.62 -3.25 -14.32
C GLY A 64 1.28 -2.85 -13.68
N PHE A 65 1.07 -2.98 -12.37
CA PHE A 65 -0.24 -2.67 -11.74
C PHE A 65 -0.66 -1.18 -11.87
N ASN A 66 -1.81 -0.89 -12.46
CA ASN A 66 -2.33 0.47 -12.59
C ASN A 66 -3.79 0.53 -12.13
N HIS A 67 -4.06 1.29 -11.07
CA HIS A 67 -5.42 1.62 -10.69
C HIS A 67 -5.45 3.06 -10.16
N PRO A 68 -5.63 4.06 -11.05
CA PRO A 68 -5.55 5.49 -10.71
C PRO A 68 -6.43 5.96 -9.54
N PRO A 69 -7.61 5.38 -9.26
CA PRO A 69 -8.41 5.78 -8.10
C PRO A 69 -7.74 5.59 -6.73
N LEU A 70 -6.70 4.75 -6.60
CA LEU A 70 -6.01 4.56 -5.31
C LEU A 70 -5.24 5.83 -4.91
N ASP A 71 -5.51 6.32 -3.69
CA ASP A 71 -4.89 7.54 -3.13
C ASP A 71 -3.99 7.28 -1.91
N THR A 72 -4.15 6.13 -1.25
CA THR A 72 -3.49 5.82 0.01
C THR A 72 -2.66 4.55 -0.09
N LEU A 73 -1.41 4.60 0.39
CA LEU A 73 -0.55 3.44 0.59
C LEU A 73 -0.35 3.18 2.09
N VAL A 74 -0.58 1.95 2.53
CA VAL A 74 -0.23 1.47 3.87
C VAL A 74 0.96 0.52 3.74
N LEU A 75 2.08 0.85 4.38
CA LEU A 75 3.27 0.02 4.46
C LEU A 75 3.23 -0.83 5.73
N ALA A 76 2.69 -2.05 5.61
CA ALA A 76 2.63 -3.03 6.71
C ALA A 76 3.89 -3.92 6.75
N MET A 77 5.04 -3.37 6.32
CA MET A 77 6.29 -4.11 6.25
C MET A 77 7.48 -3.16 6.29
N PRO A 78 8.60 -3.59 6.89
CA PRO A 78 9.82 -2.80 6.85
C PRO A 78 10.43 -2.83 5.44
N ILE A 79 10.48 -1.67 4.80
CA ILE A 79 11.26 -1.45 3.57
C ILE A 79 12.22 -0.28 3.76
N SER A 80 13.31 -0.26 3.00
CA SER A 80 14.26 0.86 3.01
C SER A 80 14.88 1.14 1.64
N TRP A 81 14.45 0.44 0.58
CA TRP A 81 14.98 0.69 -0.75
C TRP A 81 14.22 1.84 -1.41
N LYS A 82 14.94 2.94 -1.65
CA LYS A 82 14.39 4.20 -2.20
C LYS A 82 13.66 3.98 -3.53
N GLY A 83 14.22 3.16 -4.42
CA GLY A 83 13.64 2.87 -5.73
C GLY A 83 12.24 2.25 -5.63
N LEU A 84 12.07 1.27 -4.75
CA LEU A 84 10.77 0.61 -4.54
C LEU A 84 9.75 1.54 -3.92
N LEU A 85 10.16 2.36 -2.95
CA LEU A 85 9.30 3.34 -2.30
C LEU A 85 8.77 4.35 -3.33
N GLN A 86 9.65 4.82 -4.21
CA GLN A 86 9.29 5.73 -5.31
C GLN A 86 8.38 5.05 -6.35
N GLN A 87 8.60 3.77 -6.66
CA GLN A 87 7.71 3.02 -7.52
C GLN A 87 6.30 2.89 -6.93
N TYR A 88 6.17 2.62 -5.62
CA TYR A 88 4.87 2.52 -4.96
C TYR A 88 4.16 3.87 -4.89
N ALA A 89 4.86 4.92 -4.43
CA ALA A 89 4.32 6.27 -4.34
C ALA A 89 3.94 6.82 -5.73
N GLY A 90 4.79 6.59 -6.75
CA GLY A 90 4.53 7.02 -8.12
C GLY A 90 3.27 6.41 -8.73
N ARG A 91 2.85 5.20 -8.31
CA ARG A 91 1.58 4.62 -8.75
C ARG A 91 0.37 5.34 -8.14
N LEU A 92 0.50 5.90 -6.94
CA LEU A 92 -0.53 6.75 -6.35
C LEU A 92 -0.57 8.15 -6.98
N HIS A 93 0.54 8.67 -7.51
CA HIS A 93 0.57 10.02 -8.11
C HIS A 93 -0.13 10.12 -9.47
N ARG A 94 -0.66 9.02 -10.02
CA ARG A 94 -1.44 9.07 -11.26
C ARG A 94 -2.73 9.85 -11.05
N GLU A 95 -2.97 10.84 -11.91
CA GLU A 95 -4.13 11.72 -11.86
C GLU A 95 -5.44 10.93 -11.98
N HIS A 96 -6.43 11.33 -11.19
CA HIS A 96 -7.80 10.81 -11.25
C HIS A 96 -8.75 11.87 -10.70
N ALA A 97 -9.93 12.02 -11.29
CA ALA A 97 -10.87 13.11 -10.96
C ALA A 97 -11.29 13.16 -9.48
N THR A 98 -11.29 12.01 -8.81
CA THR A 98 -11.67 11.88 -7.39
C THR A 98 -10.51 12.04 -6.41
N LYS A 99 -9.27 12.21 -6.90
CA LYS A 99 -8.07 12.24 -6.06
C LYS A 99 -7.69 13.66 -5.71
N THR A 100 -7.85 13.99 -4.43
CA THR A 100 -7.49 15.32 -3.89
C THR A 100 -6.10 15.32 -3.23
N ASP A 101 -5.74 14.23 -2.56
CA ASP A 101 -4.48 14.08 -1.84
C ASP A 101 -3.94 12.66 -1.95
N VAL A 102 -2.62 12.50 -1.85
CA VAL A 102 -1.97 11.19 -1.76
C VAL A 102 -1.37 11.00 -0.37
N ARG A 103 -1.64 9.86 0.25
CA ARG A 103 -1.22 9.56 1.63
C ARG A 103 -0.40 8.28 1.71
N ILE A 104 0.61 8.29 2.56
CA ILE A 104 1.38 7.09 2.94
C ILE A 104 1.26 6.92 4.45
N LEU A 105 0.65 5.82 4.88
CA LEU A 105 0.66 5.37 6.27
C LEU A 105 1.82 4.38 6.44
N ASP A 106 2.86 4.81 7.15
CA ASP A 106 4.08 4.03 7.37
C ASP A 106 4.07 3.46 8.79
N VAL A 107 3.91 2.15 8.92
CA VAL A 107 3.95 1.48 10.23
C VAL A 107 5.41 1.36 10.68
N VAL A 108 5.77 2.12 11.71
CA VAL A 108 7.14 2.17 12.24
C VAL A 108 7.21 1.39 13.55
N ASP A 109 8.11 0.42 13.59
CA ASP A 109 8.48 -0.29 14.82
C ASP A 109 9.77 0.33 15.38
N THR A 110 9.67 0.93 16.56
CA THR A 110 10.78 1.62 17.26
C THR A 110 11.53 0.71 18.24
N GLY A 111 11.08 -0.53 18.43
CA GLY A 111 11.66 -1.48 19.38
C GLY A 111 13.00 -2.08 18.92
N HIS A 112 13.39 -1.89 17.65
CA HIS A 112 14.61 -2.45 17.10
C HIS A 112 15.48 -1.39 16.36
N PRO A 113 16.77 -1.22 16.74
CA PRO A 113 17.68 -0.27 16.08
C PRO A 113 17.85 -0.45 14.57
N ALA A 114 17.67 -1.65 14.02
CA ALA A 114 17.72 -1.88 12.58
C ALA A 114 16.50 -1.25 11.87
N LEU A 115 15.32 -1.34 12.47
CA LEU A 115 14.07 -0.80 11.91
C LEU A 115 14.04 0.72 11.99
N LEU A 116 14.59 1.32 13.04
CA LEU A 116 14.80 2.77 13.15
C LEU A 116 15.69 3.31 12.02
N ARG A 117 16.84 2.66 11.73
CA ARG A 117 17.69 3.04 10.59
C ARG A 117 17.01 2.86 9.24
N MET A 118 16.04 1.94 9.13
CA MET A 118 15.23 1.80 7.92
C MET A 118 14.21 2.95 7.81
N TRP A 119 13.60 3.33 8.92
CA TRP A 119 12.71 4.49 9.02
C TRP A 119 13.43 5.78 8.60
N ASP A 120 14.63 6.06 9.11
CA ASP A 120 15.41 7.25 8.73
C ASP A 120 15.64 7.35 7.21
N ARG A 121 15.91 6.20 6.58
CA ARG A 121 16.07 6.12 5.12
C ARG A 121 14.75 6.36 4.38
N ARG A 122 13.63 5.86 4.91
CA ARG A 122 12.30 6.13 4.34
C ARG A 122 11.94 7.60 4.44
N GLN A 123 12.19 8.25 5.59
CA GLN A 123 11.96 9.69 5.76
C GLN A 123 12.68 10.54 4.70
N GLN A 124 13.96 10.24 4.43
CA GLN A 124 14.71 10.91 3.36
C GLN A 124 14.10 10.66 1.98
N GLY A 125 13.62 9.43 1.74
CA GLY A 125 12.89 9.08 0.52
C GLY A 125 11.60 9.89 0.34
N TYR A 126 10.77 9.99 1.38
CA TYR A 126 9.54 10.77 1.38
C TYR A 126 9.78 12.25 1.10
N ARG A 127 10.74 12.87 1.80
CA ARG A 127 11.10 14.28 1.60
C ARG A 127 11.57 14.53 0.16
N ALA A 128 12.39 13.64 -0.39
CA ALA A 128 12.85 13.75 -1.78
C ALA A 128 11.72 13.62 -2.82
N MET A 129 10.60 12.98 -2.45
CA MET A 129 9.39 12.88 -3.28
C MET A 129 8.40 14.03 -3.04
N GLY A 130 8.70 14.98 -2.16
CA GLY A 130 7.83 16.11 -1.84
C GLY A 130 6.78 15.84 -0.76
N TYR A 131 6.81 14.68 -0.10
CA TYR A 131 5.89 14.39 1.00
C TYR A 131 6.26 15.20 2.24
N ARG A 132 5.22 15.70 2.92
CA ARG A 132 5.33 16.19 4.30
C ARG A 132 5.04 15.03 5.24
N ILE A 133 5.93 14.83 6.21
CA ILE A 133 5.76 13.81 7.24
C ILE A 133 4.99 14.49 8.37
N ALA A 134 3.76 14.03 8.60
CA ALA A 134 3.01 14.38 9.80
C ALA A 134 3.20 13.24 10.81
N GLU A 135 3.56 13.57 12.04
CA GLU A 135 3.40 12.64 13.15
C GLU A 135 1.89 12.58 13.45
N GLU A 136 1.34 11.38 13.64
CA GLU A 136 -0.01 11.25 14.19
C GLU A 136 -0.01 11.97 15.54
N ASP A 137 -0.88 12.97 15.68
CA ASP A 137 -1.23 13.48 17.00
C ASP A 137 -1.93 12.31 17.73
N PRO A 138 -1.36 11.76 18.80
CA PRO A 138 -1.94 10.60 19.50
C PRO A 138 -3.32 10.90 20.13
N MET A 139 -3.82 12.14 20.00
CA MET A 139 -5.14 12.57 20.47
C MET A 139 -6.23 12.64 19.38
N ARG A 140 -6.00 12.17 18.14
CA ARG A 140 -7.04 12.08 17.09
C ARG A 140 -7.42 10.66 16.72
#